data_AF-A0A1E4DHS6-F1
#
_entry.id   AF-A0A1E4DHS6-F1
#
_cell.length_a   1.000
_cell.length_b   1.000
_cell.length_c   1.000
_cell.angle_alpha   90.00
_cell.angle_beta   90.00
_cell.angle_gamma   90.00
#
_symmetry.space_group_name_H-M   'P 1'
#
loop_
_entity.id
_entity.type
_entity.pdbx_description
1 polymer ?
#
loop_
_entity_poly.entity_id
_entity_poly.type
_entity_poly.pdbx_seq_one_letter_code
_entity_poly.pdbx_strand_id
1 'polypeptide(L)'
;MKLIASLTEKIERKVLFDYVDPAFGNGQYFLNFGGTFFKNATSRFFGLGQSTVQADESNYTAREARAYWRLGLYANEVTQVSVGQRVRQVQLQRGATDLPFSVEQFPTVDGIQGESIIVGHRASFYYDTRDSLVTPTDGMSVMAYAELNQNVKNGDHPVYSRYEIEVKKLFPSESKRAILVVRADLQATIGSQVPFFEQSSLGGQNNLRGFGMDRYIDKHLIAFSIEERIHILRTKLAGVTADFELAPFLDTGQVFNSFKDVSFQDYRMTPGVGFRAIVRPNVVGRLDYGYSREGGAIFAGLDFPY
;
A
#
# COMPACT_ATOMS: atom_id res chain seq x y z
N MET A 1 9.24 -21.06 -0.33
CA MET A 1 7.81 -21.29 0.01
C MET A 1 7.54 -20.68 1.38
N LYS A 2 6.46 -19.90 1.52
CA LYS A 2 6.03 -19.25 2.75
C LYS A 2 4.55 -19.55 2.98
N LEU A 3 4.23 -20.08 4.16
CA LEU A 3 2.86 -20.31 4.60
C LEU A 3 2.66 -19.56 5.92
N ILE A 4 1.64 -18.70 5.98
CA ILE A 4 1.24 -17.99 7.21
C ILE A 4 -0.24 -18.21 7.42
N ALA A 5 -0.61 -18.68 8.61
CA ALA A 5 -1.99 -18.71 9.07
C ALA A 5 -2.09 -17.93 10.39
N SER A 6 -3.02 -16.96 10.42
CA SER A 6 -3.39 -16.21 11.62
C SER A 6 -4.91 -16.20 11.72
N LEU A 7 -5.41 -16.53 12.91
CA LEU A 7 -6.84 -16.65 13.17
C LEU A 7 -7.15 -15.88 14.46
N THR A 8 -7.92 -14.81 14.33
CA THR A 8 -8.63 -14.19 15.44
C THR A 8 -10.12 -14.42 15.26
N GLU A 9 -10.81 -14.70 16.36
CA GLU A 9 -12.19 -15.18 16.31
C GLU A 9 -13.17 -14.13 15.76
N LYS A 10 -12.94 -12.84 16.08
CA LYS A 10 -13.86 -11.73 15.77
C LYS A 10 -13.35 -10.67 14.79
N ILE A 11 -12.05 -10.40 14.76
CA ILE A 11 -11.51 -9.16 14.14
C ILE A 11 -10.81 -9.44 12.81
N GLU A 12 -9.88 -10.40 12.81
CA GLU A 12 -9.01 -10.68 11.66
C GLU A 12 -8.89 -12.18 11.41
N ARG A 13 -9.05 -12.60 10.15
CA ARG A 13 -8.63 -13.94 9.71
C ARG A 13 -7.74 -13.79 8.50
N LYS A 14 -6.55 -14.39 8.55
CA LYS A 14 -5.57 -14.30 7.48
C LYS A 14 -4.97 -15.67 7.20
N VAL A 15 -5.12 -16.14 5.97
CA VAL A 15 -4.39 -17.29 5.45
C VAL A 15 -3.61 -16.81 4.25
N LEU A 16 -2.33 -17.10 4.20
CA LEU A 16 -1.44 -16.73 3.11
C LEU A 16 -0.60 -17.95 2.74
N PHE A 17 -0.64 -18.28 1.46
CA PHE A 17 0.28 -19.19 0.81
C PHE A 17 1.01 -18.42 -0.28
N ASP A 18 2.33 -18.50 -0.29
CA ASP A 18 3.16 -17.87 -1.31
C ASP A 18 4.35 -18.78 -1.67
N TYR A 19 4.48 -19.06 -2.95
CA TYR A 19 5.61 -19.80 -3.50
C TYR A 19 6.39 -18.89 -4.45
N VAL A 20 7.70 -18.84 -4.26
CA VAL A 20 8.63 -18.10 -5.09
C VAL A 20 9.75 -19.05 -5.50
N ASP A 21 9.99 -19.15 -6.80
CA ASP A 21 11.20 -19.68 -7.39
C ASP A 21 11.95 -18.52 -8.05
N PRO A 22 12.99 -17.98 -7.39
CA PRO A 22 13.73 -16.82 -7.90
C PRO A 22 14.75 -17.18 -8.98
N ALA A 23 14.95 -18.47 -9.30
CA ALA A 23 15.97 -18.91 -10.25
C ALA A 23 15.40 -19.88 -11.30
N PHE A 24 14.12 -19.71 -11.64
CA PHE A 24 13.41 -20.51 -12.63
C PHE A 24 14.11 -20.43 -13.99
N GLY A 25 14.17 -21.56 -14.71
CA GLY A 25 14.79 -21.62 -16.04
C GLY A 25 16.27 -21.21 -16.03
N ASN A 26 17.06 -21.82 -15.13
CA ASN A 26 18.51 -21.57 -14.98
C ASN A 26 18.86 -20.13 -14.54
N GLY A 27 18.02 -19.49 -13.73
CA GLY A 27 18.31 -18.18 -13.14
C GLY A 27 17.93 -16.96 -13.98
N GLN A 28 17.44 -17.14 -15.21
CA GLN A 28 17.03 -16.02 -16.07
C GLN A 28 15.63 -15.49 -15.71
N TYR A 29 14.80 -16.34 -15.11
CA TYR A 29 13.43 -16.03 -14.79
C TYR A 29 13.16 -16.22 -13.30
N PHE A 30 12.08 -15.60 -12.84
CA PHE A 30 11.47 -15.97 -11.58
C PHE A 30 10.00 -16.31 -11.79
N LEU A 31 9.52 -17.26 -10.98
CA LEU A 31 8.13 -17.65 -10.92
C LEU A 31 7.60 -17.40 -9.51
N ASN A 32 6.46 -16.76 -9.41
CA ASN A 32 5.77 -16.56 -8.16
C ASN A 32 4.29 -16.87 -8.32
N PHE A 33 3.72 -17.65 -7.41
CA PHE A 33 2.29 -17.85 -7.32
C PHE A 33 1.87 -18.00 -5.88
N GLY A 34 0.65 -17.59 -5.58
CA GLY A 34 0.17 -17.56 -4.22
C GLY A 34 -1.32 -17.33 -4.12
N GLY A 35 -1.80 -17.45 -2.90
CA GLY A 35 -3.18 -17.16 -2.56
C GLY A 35 -3.27 -16.59 -1.15
N THR A 36 -4.19 -15.66 -0.97
CA THR A 36 -4.51 -15.09 0.33
C THR A 36 -6.00 -15.16 0.58
N PHE A 37 -6.37 -15.41 1.82
CA PHE A 37 -7.70 -15.16 2.33
C PHE A 37 -7.56 -14.18 3.48
N PHE A 38 -8.33 -13.11 3.46
CA PHE A 38 -8.30 -12.08 4.48
C PHE A 38 -9.72 -11.68 4.88
N LYS A 39 -9.94 -11.49 6.17
CA LYS A 39 -11.16 -10.90 6.70
C LYS A 39 -10.74 -9.80 7.68
N ASN A 40 -11.14 -8.56 7.42
CA ASN A 40 -10.90 -7.41 8.30
C ASN A 40 -12.22 -6.77 8.68
N ALA A 41 -12.57 -6.83 9.96
CA ALA A 41 -13.85 -6.32 10.47
C ALA A 41 -13.84 -4.82 10.81
N THR A 42 -12.70 -4.15 10.70
CA THR A 42 -12.52 -2.75 11.12
C THR A 42 -12.27 -1.79 9.95
N SER A 43 -12.45 -2.24 8.70
CA SER A 43 -12.30 -1.37 7.52
C SER A 43 -13.25 -0.18 7.58
N ARG A 44 -12.76 1.00 7.21
CA ARG A 44 -13.51 2.26 7.20
C ARG A 44 -13.82 2.70 5.79
N PHE A 45 -14.92 3.42 5.62
CA PHE A 45 -15.26 4.06 4.36
C PHE A 45 -15.99 5.38 4.63
N PHE A 46 -15.66 6.42 3.85
CA PHE A 46 -16.14 7.79 4.05
C PHE A 46 -16.88 8.33 2.80
N GLY A 47 -17.11 7.47 1.80
CA GLY A 47 -17.49 7.88 0.45
C GLY A 47 -16.30 8.03 -0.48
N LEU A 48 -16.56 8.56 -1.68
CA LEU A 48 -15.55 8.77 -2.73
C LEU A 48 -15.18 10.25 -2.82
N GLY A 49 -13.91 10.51 -3.14
CA GLY A 49 -13.36 11.82 -3.45
C GLY A 49 -12.66 12.52 -2.29
N GLN A 50 -11.96 13.58 -2.67
CA GLN A 50 -11.10 14.39 -1.80
C GLN A 50 -11.86 15.24 -0.76
N SER A 51 -13.14 15.53 -1.04
CA SER A 51 -14.00 16.40 -0.24
C SER A 51 -14.78 15.66 0.86
N THR A 52 -14.66 14.33 0.95
CA THR A 52 -15.31 13.52 1.98
C THR A 52 -14.93 13.99 3.39
N VAL A 53 -15.90 13.99 4.30
CA VAL A 53 -15.72 14.48 5.68
C VAL A 53 -15.61 13.32 6.67
N GLN A 54 -14.88 13.54 7.77
CA GLN A 54 -14.69 12.52 8.80
C GLN A 54 -16.02 12.08 9.44
N ALA A 55 -17.00 12.97 9.52
CA ALA A 55 -18.31 12.67 10.09
C ALA A 55 -19.10 11.59 9.30
N ASP A 56 -18.75 11.36 8.03
CA ASP A 56 -19.36 10.32 7.20
C ASP A 56 -18.70 8.94 7.42
N GLU A 57 -17.87 8.78 8.45
CA GLU A 57 -17.20 7.52 8.76
C GLU A 57 -18.21 6.38 8.93
N SER A 58 -18.02 5.34 8.13
CA SER A 58 -18.78 4.09 8.17
C SER A 58 -17.83 2.90 8.30
N ASN A 59 -18.36 1.74 8.63
CA ASN A 59 -17.60 0.51 8.79
C ASN A 59 -18.18 -0.64 7.98
N TYR A 60 -17.29 -1.46 7.43
CA TYR A 60 -17.63 -2.74 6.84
C TYR A 60 -16.58 -3.77 7.20
N THR A 61 -16.96 -5.04 7.12
CA THR A 61 -16.02 -6.14 7.13
C THR A 61 -15.66 -6.50 5.69
N ALA A 62 -14.40 -6.33 5.31
CA ALA A 62 -13.89 -6.79 4.02
C ALA A 62 -13.54 -8.29 4.12
N ARG A 63 -14.27 -9.16 3.42
CA ARG A 63 -13.90 -10.56 3.22
C ARG A 63 -13.34 -10.72 1.82
N GLU A 64 -12.08 -11.11 1.72
CA GLU A 64 -11.36 -11.18 0.46
C GLU A 64 -10.65 -12.52 0.29
N ALA A 65 -10.70 -13.05 -0.93
CA ALA A 65 -9.84 -14.13 -1.37
C ALA A 65 -9.09 -13.68 -2.63
N ARG A 66 -7.78 -13.89 -2.67
CA ARG A 66 -6.95 -13.57 -3.83
C ARG A 66 -6.16 -14.81 -4.22
N ALA A 67 -6.01 -15.02 -5.52
CA ALA A 67 -5.03 -15.93 -6.10
C ALA A 67 -4.26 -15.17 -7.17
N TYR A 68 -2.98 -15.48 -7.37
CA TYR A 68 -2.19 -14.88 -8.42
C TYR A 68 -1.07 -15.79 -8.89
N TRP A 69 -0.58 -15.50 -10.08
CA TRP A 69 0.70 -15.97 -10.58
C TRP A 69 1.42 -14.82 -11.29
N ARG A 70 2.74 -14.87 -11.31
CA ARG A 70 3.64 -13.91 -11.92
C ARG A 70 4.85 -14.65 -12.47
N LEU A 71 5.15 -14.41 -13.74
CA LEU A 71 6.37 -14.85 -14.40
C LEU A 71 7.15 -13.59 -14.78
N GLY A 72 8.42 -13.53 -14.40
CA GLY A 72 9.27 -12.43 -14.79
C GLY A 72 10.65 -12.85 -15.22
N LEU A 73 11.34 -11.89 -15.85
CA LEU A 73 12.69 -12.00 -16.36
C LEU A 73 13.58 -10.98 -15.64
N TYR A 74 14.79 -11.41 -15.31
CA TYR A 74 15.86 -10.52 -14.85
C TYR A 74 16.54 -9.94 -16.10
N ALA A 75 16.19 -8.70 -16.46
CA ALA A 75 16.80 -8.05 -17.63
C ALA A 75 18.28 -7.72 -17.36
N ASN A 76 18.61 -7.44 -16.10
CA ASN A 76 19.94 -7.34 -15.52
C ASN A 76 19.83 -7.44 -13.99
N GLU A 77 20.90 -7.16 -13.25
CA GLU A 77 20.97 -7.28 -11.79
C GLU A 77 20.00 -6.35 -11.03
N VAL A 78 19.57 -5.25 -11.65
CA VAL A 78 18.73 -4.21 -11.02
C VAL A 78 17.37 -4.05 -11.69
N THR A 79 17.16 -4.60 -12.89
CA THR A 79 15.94 -4.45 -13.67
C THR A 79 15.20 -5.78 -13.83
N GLN A 80 13.91 -5.78 -13.51
CA GLN A 80 13.01 -6.91 -13.71
C GLN A 80 11.77 -6.48 -14.49
N VAL A 81 11.31 -7.34 -15.39
CA VAL A 81 10.02 -7.19 -16.07
C VAL A 81 9.21 -8.46 -15.83
N SER A 82 7.90 -8.32 -15.68
CA SER A 82 7.04 -9.48 -15.46
C SER A 82 5.65 -9.30 -15.98
N VAL A 83 5.03 -10.42 -16.30
CA VAL A 83 3.60 -10.53 -16.54
C VAL A 83 2.96 -11.42 -15.49
N GLY A 84 1.69 -11.22 -15.23
CA GLY A 84 0.96 -12.05 -14.28
C GLY A 84 -0.53 -11.83 -14.36
N GLN A 85 -1.25 -12.64 -13.60
CA GLN A 85 -2.68 -12.50 -13.44
C GLN A 85 -3.05 -12.63 -11.97
N ARG A 86 -4.16 -11.99 -11.61
CA ARG A 86 -4.80 -12.17 -10.30
C ARG A 86 -6.29 -12.44 -10.46
N VAL A 87 -6.82 -13.21 -9.52
CA VAL A 87 -8.26 -13.29 -9.25
C VAL A 87 -8.46 -12.76 -7.84
N ARG A 88 -9.36 -11.80 -7.65
CA ARG A 88 -9.72 -11.23 -6.34
C ARG A 88 -11.23 -11.31 -6.16
N GLN A 89 -11.67 -12.11 -5.21
CA GLN A 89 -13.06 -12.16 -4.76
C GLN A 89 -13.20 -11.24 -3.54
N VAL A 90 -14.19 -10.35 -3.56
CA VAL A 90 -14.48 -9.42 -2.47
C VAL A 90 -15.97 -9.49 -2.14
N GLN A 91 -16.27 -9.59 -0.85
CA GLN A 91 -17.62 -9.44 -0.32
C GLN A 91 -17.58 -8.58 0.94
N LEU A 92 -18.46 -7.58 0.99
CA LEU A 92 -18.63 -6.74 2.17
C LEU A 92 -19.66 -7.39 3.11
N GLN A 93 -19.33 -7.42 4.40
CA GLN A 93 -20.22 -7.89 5.47
C GLN A 93 -20.37 -6.80 6.52
N ARG A 94 -21.35 -6.92 7.42
CA ARG A 94 -21.49 -5.97 8.54
C ARG A 94 -20.19 -5.93 9.35
N GLY A 95 -19.76 -4.72 9.68
CA GLY A 95 -18.55 -4.45 10.46
C GLY A 95 -18.67 -4.86 11.93
N ALA A 96 -17.56 -4.80 12.67
CA ALA A 96 -17.50 -5.15 14.10
C ALA A 96 -17.51 -3.92 15.03
N THR A 97 -17.95 -2.77 14.55
CA THR A 97 -17.98 -1.52 15.31
C THR A 97 -19.38 -0.89 15.30
N ASP A 98 -19.62 0.08 16.17
CA ASP A 98 -20.92 0.77 16.29
C ASP A 98 -21.17 1.82 15.21
N LEU A 99 -20.24 1.97 14.27
CA LEU A 99 -20.38 2.87 13.13
C LEU A 99 -21.45 2.39 12.15
N PRO A 100 -22.09 3.31 11.40
CA PRO A 100 -23.02 2.94 10.34
C PRO A 100 -22.41 1.93 9.36
N PHE A 101 -23.23 1.02 8.84
CA PHE A 101 -22.76 0.03 7.88
C PHE A 101 -22.57 0.67 6.50
N SER A 102 -21.36 0.58 5.94
CA SER A 102 -21.00 1.26 4.69
C SER A 102 -21.93 0.92 3.52
N VAL A 103 -22.43 -0.31 3.44
CA VAL A 103 -23.35 -0.75 2.38
C VAL A 103 -24.71 -0.05 2.47
N GLU A 104 -25.17 0.27 3.68
CA GLU A 104 -26.43 0.98 3.91
C GLU A 104 -26.26 2.49 3.69
N GLN A 105 -25.13 3.06 4.09
CA GLN A 105 -24.87 4.50 3.97
C GLN A 105 -24.50 4.93 2.54
N PHE A 106 -23.81 4.08 1.78
CA PHE A 106 -23.34 4.40 0.42
C PHE A 106 -23.82 3.39 -0.63
N PRO A 107 -25.14 3.14 -0.74
CA PRO A 107 -25.67 1.99 -1.49
C PRO A 107 -25.42 2.06 -3.00
N THR A 108 -25.12 3.24 -3.55
CA THR A 108 -24.92 3.48 -4.98
C THR A 108 -23.44 3.42 -5.41
N VAL A 109 -22.52 3.21 -4.48
CA VAL A 109 -21.08 3.13 -4.79
C VAL A 109 -20.77 1.80 -5.48
N ASP A 110 -20.04 1.85 -6.58
CA ASP A 110 -19.65 0.64 -7.30
C ASP A 110 -18.86 -0.33 -6.40
N GLY A 111 -19.23 -1.61 -6.43
CA GLY A 111 -18.62 -2.66 -5.62
C GLY A 111 -19.05 -2.69 -4.15
N ILE A 112 -19.90 -1.75 -3.69
CA ILE A 112 -20.38 -1.75 -2.30
C ILE A 112 -21.35 -2.91 -2.03
N GLN A 113 -22.15 -3.29 -3.04
CA GLN A 113 -23.17 -4.32 -2.92
C GLN A 113 -22.72 -5.64 -3.53
N GLY A 114 -23.20 -6.73 -2.93
CA GLY A 114 -23.02 -8.07 -3.47
C GLY A 114 -21.59 -8.58 -3.40
N GLU A 115 -21.28 -9.52 -4.28
CA GLU A 115 -19.96 -10.12 -4.43
C GLU A 115 -19.33 -9.63 -5.73
N SER A 116 -18.05 -9.25 -5.66
CA SER A 116 -17.25 -8.93 -6.83
C SER A 116 -16.18 -10.00 -7.04
N ILE A 117 -15.97 -10.41 -8.30
CA ILE A 117 -14.83 -11.26 -8.68
C ILE A 117 -14.08 -10.51 -9.77
N ILE A 118 -12.90 -10.02 -9.42
CA ILE A 118 -12.03 -9.25 -10.30
C ILE A 118 -10.99 -10.19 -10.89
N VAL A 119 -10.92 -10.26 -12.21
CA VAL A 119 -9.82 -10.89 -12.94
C VAL A 119 -8.94 -9.79 -13.51
N GLY A 120 -7.66 -9.80 -13.15
CA GLY A 120 -6.69 -8.79 -13.55
C GLY A 120 -5.53 -9.40 -14.32
N HIS A 121 -5.11 -8.72 -15.39
CA HIS A 121 -3.95 -9.07 -16.21
C HIS A 121 -2.93 -7.94 -16.11
N ARG A 122 -1.74 -8.22 -15.59
CA ARG A 122 -0.77 -7.21 -15.21
C ARG A 122 0.55 -7.39 -15.93
N ALA A 123 1.10 -6.29 -16.45
CA ALA A 123 2.51 -6.17 -16.80
C ALA A 123 3.18 -5.23 -15.80
N SER A 124 4.39 -5.55 -15.34
CA SER A 124 5.09 -4.79 -14.32
C SER A 124 6.57 -4.64 -14.64
N PHE A 125 7.11 -3.49 -14.26
CA PHE A 125 8.51 -3.11 -14.35
C PHE A 125 9.02 -2.78 -12.96
N TYR A 126 10.21 -3.28 -12.63
CA TYR A 126 10.91 -2.98 -11.40
C TYR A 126 12.35 -2.61 -11.72
N TYR A 127 12.82 -1.53 -11.12
CA TYR A 127 14.21 -1.11 -11.15
C TYR A 127 14.65 -0.83 -9.71
N ASP A 128 15.64 -1.54 -9.20
CA ASP A 128 16.07 -1.42 -7.81
C ASP A 128 17.59 -1.45 -7.70
N THR A 129 18.15 -0.33 -7.26
CA THR A 129 19.60 -0.15 -7.04
C THR A 129 19.91 0.02 -5.55
N ARG A 130 18.95 -0.24 -4.67
CA ARG A 130 19.14 -0.10 -3.23
C ARG A 130 20.20 -1.08 -2.73
N ASP A 131 21.02 -0.60 -1.82
CA ASP A 131 22.07 -1.39 -1.16
C ASP A 131 21.52 -2.48 -0.22
N SER A 132 20.28 -2.31 0.25
CA SER A 132 19.55 -3.31 1.03
C SER A 132 18.05 -3.22 0.75
N LEU A 133 17.39 -4.37 0.60
CA LEU A 133 15.93 -4.43 0.45
C LEU A 133 15.18 -4.13 1.76
N VAL A 134 15.83 -4.36 2.91
CA VAL A 134 15.20 -4.24 4.24
C VAL A 134 15.64 -2.97 4.94
N THR A 135 16.90 -2.58 4.83
CA THR A 135 17.47 -1.39 5.51
C THR A 135 18.25 -0.49 4.54
N PRO A 136 17.61 0.00 3.45
CA PRO A 136 18.29 0.77 2.42
C PRO A 136 18.88 2.05 2.99
N THR A 137 20.14 2.34 2.64
CA THR A 137 20.81 3.62 2.95
C THR A 137 21.15 4.44 1.72
N ASP A 138 21.17 3.81 0.55
CA ASP A 138 21.47 4.45 -0.74
C ASP A 138 20.70 3.75 -1.87
N GLY A 139 20.74 4.33 -3.06
CA GLY A 139 20.12 3.80 -4.27
C GLY A 139 18.70 4.33 -4.46
N MET A 140 17.98 3.69 -5.37
CA MET A 140 16.61 4.03 -5.72
C MET A 140 15.81 2.78 -6.09
N SER A 141 14.49 2.86 -5.92
CA SER A 141 13.55 1.88 -6.45
C SER A 141 12.50 2.56 -7.31
N VAL A 142 12.18 1.96 -8.45
CA VAL A 142 11.06 2.31 -9.31
C VAL A 142 10.21 1.07 -9.50
N MET A 143 8.93 1.17 -9.20
CA MET A 143 7.93 0.17 -9.54
C MET A 143 6.93 0.82 -10.49
N ALA A 144 6.62 0.17 -11.60
CA ALA A 144 5.53 0.57 -12.46
C ALA A 144 4.71 -0.63 -12.90
N TYR A 145 3.39 -0.46 -13.06
CA TYR A 145 2.57 -1.47 -13.70
C TYR A 145 1.42 -0.88 -14.52
N ALA A 146 0.96 -1.68 -15.46
CA ALA A 146 -0.32 -1.53 -16.14
C ALA A 146 -1.11 -2.81 -15.92
N GLU A 147 -2.39 -2.69 -15.54
CA GLU A 147 -3.27 -3.82 -15.29
C GLU A 147 -4.63 -3.60 -15.94
N LEU A 148 -5.09 -4.58 -16.73
CA LEU A 148 -6.45 -4.62 -17.26
C LEU A 148 -7.30 -5.52 -16.36
N ASN A 149 -8.43 -5.02 -15.89
CA ASN A 149 -9.29 -5.70 -14.93
C ASN A 149 -10.72 -5.82 -15.43
N GLN A 150 -11.38 -6.91 -15.05
CA GLN A 150 -12.80 -7.15 -15.32
C GLN A 150 -13.49 -7.67 -14.07
N ASN A 151 -14.68 -7.13 -13.75
CA ASN A 151 -15.56 -7.72 -12.75
C ASN A 151 -16.51 -8.74 -13.39
N VAL A 152 -16.23 -10.03 -13.22
CA VAL A 152 -17.00 -11.12 -13.88
C VAL A 152 -18.35 -11.40 -13.22
N LYS A 153 -18.61 -10.83 -12.04
CA LYS A 153 -19.91 -10.94 -11.34
C LYS A 153 -20.86 -9.79 -11.64
N ASN A 154 -20.36 -8.68 -12.17
CA ASN A 154 -21.20 -7.59 -12.63
C ASN A 154 -21.76 -7.96 -14.02
N GLY A 155 -23.09 -7.87 -14.18
CA GLY A 155 -23.79 -8.23 -15.42
C GLY A 155 -23.43 -7.35 -16.62
N ASP A 156 -22.98 -6.12 -16.39
CA ASP A 156 -22.50 -5.21 -17.44
C ASP A 156 -21.07 -5.54 -17.88
N HIS A 157 -20.40 -6.46 -17.18
CA HIS A 157 -19.02 -6.88 -17.42
C HIS A 157 -18.01 -5.72 -17.63
N PRO A 158 -18.02 -4.67 -16.77
CA PRO A 158 -17.19 -3.51 -16.98
C PRO A 158 -15.71 -3.89 -16.94
N VAL A 159 -14.97 -3.31 -17.89
CA VAL A 159 -13.52 -3.40 -18.00
C VAL A 159 -12.92 -2.06 -17.62
N TYR A 160 -11.89 -2.08 -16.80
CA TYR A 160 -11.14 -0.89 -16.41
C TYR A 160 -9.66 -1.19 -16.36
N SER A 161 -8.83 -0.17 -16.58
CA SER A 161 -7.38 -0.29 -16.45
C SER A 161 -6.87 0.46 -15.24
N ARG A 162 -5.80 -0.06 -14.64
CA ARG A 162 -5.09 0.53 -13.51
C ARG A 162 -3.63 0.71 -13.88
N TYR A 163 -3.08 1.86 -13.53
CA TYR A 163 -1.68 2.20 -13.75
C TYR A 163 -1.10 2.74 -12.45
N GLU A 164 0.15 2.40 -12.19
CA GLU A 164 0.88 2.91 -11.03
C GLU A 164 2.33 3.14 -11.41
N ILE A 165 2.90 4.21 -10.88
CA ILE A 165 4.34 4.48 -10.87
C ILE A 165 4.69 4.95 -9.46
N GLU A 166 5.51 4.16 -8.77
CA GLU A 166 6.15 4.53 -7.52
C GLU A 166 7.64 4.73 -7.75
N VAL A 167 8.16 5.87 -7.30
CA VAL A 167 9.59 6.17 -7.29
C VAL A 167 10.03 6.50 -5.87
N LYS A 168 11.14 5.91 -5.44
CA LYS A 168 11.77 6.17 -4.15
C LYS A 168 13.25 6.34 -4.33
N LYS A 169 13.81 7.42 -3.81
CA LYS A 169 15.24 7.74 -3.89
C LYS A 169 15.78 8.06 -2.50
N LEU A 170 16.94 7.48 -2.20
CA LEU A 170 17.69 7.76 -0.99
C LEU A 170 18.90 8.62 -1.34
N PHE A 171 19.16 9.62 -0.50
CA PHE A 171 20.31 10.51 -0.58
C PHE A 171 21.04 10.46 0.78
N PRO A 172 22.05 9.58 0.94
CA PRO A 172 22.84 9.54 2.15
C PRO A 172 23.74 10.78 2.26
N SER A 173 23.87 11.31 3.48
CA SER A 173 24.99 12.20 3.82
C SER A 173 26.33 11.47 3.69
N GLU A 174 27.44 12.21 3.56
CA GLU A 174 28.81 11.67 3.53
C GLU A 174 29.09 10.66 4.67
N SER A 175 28.61 10.97 5.87
CA SER A 175 28.77 10.11 7.06
C SER A 175 27.77 8.96 7.16
N LYS A 176 26.75 8.93 6.29
CA LYS A 176 25.54 8.08 6.39
C LYS A 176 24.78 8.20 7.72
N ARG A 177 25.06 9.22 8.53
CA ARG A 177 24.32 9.49 9.78
C ARG A 177 22.93 10.07 9.52
N ALA A 178 22.78 10.75 8.40
CA ALA A 178 21.53 11.35 7.93
C ALA A 178 21.27 10.83 6.51
N ILE A 179 20.04 10.39 6.23
CA ILE A 179 19.61 9.85 4.93
C ILE A 179 18.27 10.48 4.59
N LEU A 180 18.27 11.31 3.53
CA LEU A 180 17.05 11.87 3.00
C LEU A 180 16.37 10.85 2.09
N VAL A 181 15.11 10.57 2.35
CA VAL A 181 14.26 9.68 1.54
C VAL A 181 13.16 10.50 0.90
N VAL A 182 13.07 10.43 -0.42
CA VAL A 182 12.00 11.05 -1.20
C VAL A 182 11.22 9.95 -1.90
N ARG A 183 9.89 9.96 -1.75
CA ARG A 183 8.96 9.03 -2.42
C ARG A 183 7.91 9.81 -3.19
N ALA A 184 7.57 9.33 -4.38
CA ALA A 184 6.44 9.76 -5.18
C ALA A 184 5.63 8.54 -5.63
N ASP A 185 4.31 8.65 -5.60
CA ASP A 185 3.36 7.58 -5.96
C ASP A 185 2.24 8.19 -6.80
N LEU A 186 2.10 7.70 -8.02
CA LEU A 186 1.14 8.16 -9.00
C LEU A 186 0.28 6.97 -9.41
N GLN A 187 -1.02 7.06 -9.21
CA GLN A 187 -1.97 6.02 -9.58
C GLN A 187 -3.07 6.58 -10.47
N ALA A 188 -3.48 5.79 -11.45
CA ALA A 188 -4.60 6.13 -12.31
C ALA A 188 -5.47 4.91 -12.61
N THR A 189 -6.77 5.07 -12.38
CA THR A 189 -7.78 4.06 -12.72
C THR A 189 -8.72 4.62 -13.77
N ILE A 190 -8.78 3.96 -14.93
CA ILE A 190 -9.54 4.43 -16.09
C ILE A 190 -10.63 3.40 -16.40
N GLY A 191 -11.88 3.86 -16.40
CA GLY A 191 -13.05 3.04 -16.67
C GLY A 191 -14.29 3.54 -15.93
N SER A 192 -15.39 2.82 -16.15
CA SER A 192 -16.67 3.00 -15.46
C SER A 192 -16.94 1.84 -14.51
N GLN A 193 -17.84 2.05 -13.55
CA GLN A 193 -18.29 1.01 -12.61
C GLN A 193 -17.13 0.32 -11.86
N VAL A 194 -16.09 1.09 -11.53
CA VAL A 194 -14.90 0.58 -10.86
C VAL A 194 -15.21 0.41 -9.38
N PRO A 195 -15.15 -0.82 -8.84
CA PRO A 195 -15.38 -1.04 -7.41
C PRO A 195 -14.50 -0.12 -6.55
N PHE A 196 -15.05 0.51 -5.52
CA PHE A 196 -14.29 1.50 -4.71
C PHE A 196 -12.97 0.92 -4.14
N PHE A 197 -12.97 -0.36 -3.76
CA PHE A 197 -11.78 -1.07 -3.26
C PHE A 197 -10.74 -1.44 -4.34
N GLU A 198 -11.01 -1.12 -5.61
CA GLU A 198 -10.10 -1.21 -6.76
C GLU A 198 -9.63 0.17 -7.25
N GLN A 199 -10.16 1.25 -6.68
CA GLN A 199 -9.72 2.62 -6.95
C GLN A 199 -8.47 2.96 -6.12
N SER A 200 -7.93 4.16 -6.33
CA SER A 200 -6.74 4.64 -5.62
C SER A 200 -7.11 5.10 -4.21
N SER A 201 -6.20 4.90 -3.25
CA SER A 201 -6.47 5.16 -1.84
C SER A 201 -5.36 6.00 -1.19
N LEU A 202 -5.74 7.08 -0.51
CA LEU A 202 -4.86 7.99 0.22
C LEU A 202 -5.23 8.00 1.71
N GLY A 203 -4.27 7.70 2.57
CA GLY A 203 -4.47 7.60 4.01
C GLY A 203 -3.76 6.39 4.61
N GLY A 204 -3.26 6.56 5.83
CA GLY A 204 -2.60 5.50 6.58
C GLY A 204 -1.10 5.44 6.39
N GLN A 205 -0.49 4.36 6.87
CA GLN A 205 0.97 4.27 7.03
C GLN A 205 1.78 4.29 5.73
N ASN A 206 1.15 4.05 4.58
CA ASN A 206 1.85 3.84 3.31
C ASN A 206 2.01 5.09 2.44
N ASN A 207 1.20 6.14 2.63
CA ASN A 207 1.27 7.33 1.78
C ASN A 207 0.83 8.65 2.43
N LEU A 208 0.08 8.63 3.54
CA LEU A 208 -0.38 9.85 4.20
C LEU A 208 -0.56 9.61 5.72
N ARG A 209 0.56 9.55 6.44
CA ARG A 209 0.62 9.28 7.88
C ARG A 209 0.04 10.46 8.66
N GLY A 210 -1.10 10.24 9.31
CA GLY A 210 -1.88 11.27 10.02
C GLY A 210 -3.37 11.15 9.77
N PHE A 211 -3.75 10.41 8.72
CA PHE A 211 -5.11 9.94 8.48
C PHE A 211 -5.18 8.42 8.63
N GLY A 212 -6.37 7.89 8.94
CA GLY A 212 -6.61 6.45 8.94
C GLY A 212 -6.38 5.81 7.56
N MET A 213 -6.24 4.48 7.54
CA MET A 213 -6.17 3.71 6.29
C MET A 213 -7.38 4.01 5.42
N ASP A 214 -7.15 4.18 4.11
CA ASP A 214 -8.20 4.38 3.11
C ASP A 214 -9.14 5.58 3.38
N ARG A 215 -8.60 6.65 3.96
CA ARG A 215 -9.38 7.84 4.33
C ARG A 215 -10.01 8.53 3.12
N TYR A 216 -9.28 8.67 2.02
CA TYR A 216 -9.78 9.24 0.76
C TYR A 216 -9.60 8.21 -0.35
N ILE A 217 -10.66 7.95 -1.11
CA ILE A 217 -10.67 6.99 -2.22
C ILE A 217 -11.22 7.67 -3.46
N ASP A 218 -10.50 7.60 -4.58
CA ASP A 218 -10.98 8.07 -5.88
C ASP A 218 -10.17 7.41 -7.01
N LYS A 219 -10.54 7.65 -8.26
CA LYS A 219 -9.95 6.98 -9.43
C LYS A 219 -8.44 7.16 -9.53
N HIS A 220 -7.95 8.37 -9.27
CA HIS A 220 -6.54 8.73 -9.39
C HIS A 220 -5.98 9.20 -8.06
N LEU A 221 -4.67 9.08 -7.91
CA LEU A 221 -3.93 9.54 -6.74
C LEU A 221 -2.59 10.12 -7.14
N ILE A 222 -2.20 11.18 -6.45
CA ILE A 222 -0.83 11.69 -6.42
C ILE A 222 -0.44 11.82 -4.95
N ALA A 223 0.64 11.16 -4.56
CA ALA A 223 1.22 11.28 -3.22
C ALA A 223 2.73 11.47 -3.27
N PHE A 224 3.24 12.28 -2.35
CA PHE A 224 4.65 12.57 -2.15
C PHE A 224 4.99 12.47 -0.67
N SER A 225 6.18 11.97 -0.36
CA SER A 225 6.71 11.93 1.00
C SER A 225 8.17 12.33 0.99
N ILE A 226 8.54 13.13 1.99
CA ILE A 226 9.93 13.43 2.33
C ILE A 226 10.18 13.01 3.78
N GLU A 227 11.20 12.21 4.02
CA GLU A 227 11.57 11.68 5.34
C GLU A 227 13.08 11.80 5.54
N GLU A 228 13.53 12.43 6.61
CA GLU A 228 14.95 12.53 6.95
C GLU A 228 15.29 11.53 8.05
N ARG A 229 16.03 10.47 7.74
CA ARG A 229 16.39 9.43 8.72
C ARG A 229 17.70 9.78 9.39
N ILE A 230 17.64 10.08 10.69
CA ILE A 230 18.78 10.55 11.47
C ILE A 230 19.15 9.48 12.49
N HIS A 231 20.36 8.95 12.37
CA HIS A 231 20.93 8.04 13.35
C HIS A 231 21.33 8.78 14.64
N ILE A 232 20.65 8.44 15.72
CA ILE A 232 20.77 9.11 17.02
C ILE A 232 21.71 8.34 17.94
N LEU A 233 21.58 7.01 17.98
CA LEU A 233 22.30 6.16 18.93
C LEU A 233 22.60 4.78 18.34
N ARG A 234 23.84 4.31 18.54
CA ARG A 234 24.25 2.92 18.35
C ARG A 234 24.66 2.34 19.69
N THR A 235 24.08 1.21 20.08
CA THR A 235 24.40 0.55 21.35
C THR A 235 24.29 -0.97 21.23
N LYS A 236 24.90 -1.70 22.16
CA LYS A 236 24.75 -3.16 22.26
C LYS A 236 23.66 -3.49 23.27
N LEU A 237 22.60 -4.16 22.81
CA LEU A 237 21.50 -4.65 23.64
C LEU A 237 21.43 -6.16 23.54
N ALA A 238 21.50 -6.86 24.68
CA ALA A 238 21.43 -8.32 24.75
C ALA A 238 22.40 -9.04 23.79
N GLY A 239 23.62 -8.50 23.61
CA GLY A 239 24.64 -9.07 22.74
C GLY A 239 24.54 -8.69 21.25
N VAL A 240 23.53 -7.89 20.87
CA VAL A 240 23.29 -7.48 19.47
C VAL A 240 23.46 -5.97 19.32
N THR A 241 24.06 -5.52 18.22
CA THR A 241 24.15 -4.09 17.89
C THR A 241 22.80 -3.58 17.41
N ALA A 242 22.23 -2.63 18.14
CA ALA A 242 21.00 -1.94 17.81
C ALA A 242 21.30 -0.48 17.43
N ASP A 243 20.68 -0.02 16.35
CA ASP A 243 20.71 1.35 15.89
C ASP A 243 19.34 2.00 16.11
N PHE A 244 19.34 3.22 16.60
CA PHE A 244 18.12 4.01 16.81
C PHE A 244 18.12 5.23 15.91
N GLU A 245 17.01 5.44 15.21
CA GLU A 245 16.84 6.54 14.28
C GLU A 245 15.60 7.36 14.63
N LEU A 246 15.70 8.67 14.44
CA LEU A 246 14.57 9.58 14.38
C LEU A 246 14.32 9.93 12.92
N ALA A 247 13.05 9.98 12.51
CA ALA A 247 12.67 10.18 11.12
C ALA A 247 11.56 11.25 11.02
N PRO A 248 11.86 12.55 11.18
CA PRO A 248 10.91 13.59 10.82
C PRO A 248 10.50 13.46 9.35
N PHE A 249 9.21 13.64 9.07
CA PHE A 249 8.67 13.50 7.74
C PHE A 249 7.56 14.50 7.44
N LEU A 250 7.28 14.66 6.15
CA LEU A 250 6.11 15.33 5.62
C LEU A 250 5.54 14.48 4.47
N ASP A 251 4.34 13.96 4.68
CA ASP A 251 3.58 13.32 3.62
C ASP A 251 2.57 14.32 3.05
N THR A 252 2.32 14.24 1.75
CA THR A 252 1.32 15.06 1.07
C THR A 252 0.69 14.35 -0.10
N GLY A 253 -0.59 14.61 -0.37
CA GLY A 253 -1.24 14.03 -1.55
C GLY A 253 -2.69 14.42 -1.72
N GLN A 254 -3.27 13.98 -2.82
CA GLN A 254 -4.69 14.08 -3.11
C GLN A 254 -5.17 12.89 -3.95
N VAL A 255 -6.45 12.56 -3.80
CA VAL A 255 -7.18 11.74 -4.76
C VAL A 255 -8.05 12.63 -5.65
N PHE A 256 -8.35 12.18 -6.86
CA PHE A 256 -9.19 12.94 -7.79
C PHE A 256 -9.83 12.02 -8.84
N ASN A 257 -10.98 12.46 -9.36
CA ASN A 257 -11.73 11.70 -10.36
C ASN A 257 -11.28 12.01 -11.80
N SER A 258 -10.82 13.24 -12.07
CA SER A 258 -10.33 13.68 -13.38
C SER A 258 -9.06 14.52 -13.25
N PHE A 259 -8.13 14.39 -14.20
CA PHE A 259 -6.89 15.20 -14.23
C PHE A 259 -7.15 16.72 -14.32
N LYS A 260 -8.36 17.15 -14.71
CA LYS A 260 -8.78 18.56 -14.70
C LYS A 260 -9.06 19.07 -13.28
N ASP A 261 -9.31 18.17 -12.34
CA ASP A 261 -9.67 18.49 -10.95
C ASP A 261 -8.41 18.60 -10.06
N VAL A 262 -7.22 18.34 -10.61
CA VAL A 262 -5.95 18.45 -9.88
C VAL A 262 -5.73 19.90 -9.49
N SER A 263 -5.82 20.16 -8.19
CA SER A 263 -5.61 21.47 -7.59
C SER A 263 -4.53 21.39 -6.53
N PHE A 264 -3.64 22.38 -6.50
CA PHE A 264 -2.63 22.48 -5.43
C PHE A 264 -3.23 22.85 -4.07
N GLN A 265 -4.45 23.40 -4.05
CA GLN A 265 -5.13 23.81 -2.82
C GLN A 265 -5.75 22.61 -2.08
N ASP A 266 -5.98 21.49 -2.78
CA ASP A 266 -6.68 20.34 -2.23
C ASP A 266 -5.75 19.30 -1.59
N TYR A 267 -4.43 19.47 -1.71
CA TYR A 267 -3.46 18.57 -1.10
C TYR A 267 -3.65 18.49 0.41
N ARG A 268 -3.71 17.27 0.94
CA ARG A 268 -3.57 17.02 2.37
C ARG A 268 -2.10 16.98 2.69
N MET A 269 -1.70 17.67 3.75
CA MET A 269 -0.33 17.66 4.26
C MET A 269 -0.35 17.12 5.68
N THR A 270 0.57 16.23 5.98
CA THR A 270 0.69 15.61 7.30
C THR A 270 2.15 15.57 7.74
N PRO A 271 2.59 16.57 8.54
CA PRO A 271 3.89 16.50 9.18
C PRO A 271 3.87 15.45 10.29
N GLY A 272 5.02 14.83 10.55
CA GLY A 272 5.14 13.85 11.62
C GLY A 272 6.57 13.48 11.96
N VAL A 273 6.69 12.53 12.87
CA VAL A 273 7.98 12.00 13.31
C VAL A 273 7.90 10.49 13.50
N GLY A 274 8.89 9.80 12.95
CA GLY A 274 9.12 8.39 13.13
C GLY A 274 10.24 8.09 14.11
N PHE A 275 10.13 6.96 14.78
CA PHE A 275 11.19 6.32 15.53
C PHE A 275 11.46 4.93 14.95
N ARG A 276 12.73 4.56 14.83
CA ARG A 276 13.14 3.24 14.36
C ARG A 276 14.11 2.60 15.34
N ALA A 277 13.92 1.31 15.59
CA ALA A 277 14.88 0.45 16.28
C ALA A 277 15.33 -0.63 15.30
N ILE A 278 16.59 -0.59 14.89
CA ILE A 278 17.11 -1.39 13.78
C ILE A 278 18.15 -2.36 14.31
N VAL A 279 17.94 -3.63 14.03
CA VAL A 279 18.96 -4.68 14.19
C VAL A 279 19.32 -5.16 12.79
N ARG A 280 20.42 -4.61 12.28
CA ARG A 280 20.89 -4.91 10.93
C ARG A 280 21.30 -6.40 10.82
N PRO A 281 21.06 -7.05 9.67
CA PRO A 281 20.48 -6.49 8.45
C PRO A 281 18.94 -6.62 8.32
N ASN A 282 18.25 -7.32 9.22
CA ASN A 282 16.94 -7.92 8.92
C ASN A 282 15.74 -7.39 9.72
N VAL A 283 15.95 -6.65 10.81
CA VAL A 283 14.84 -6.27 11.71
C VAL A 283 14.79 -4.76 11.88
N VAL A 284 13.60 -4.20 11.65
CA VAL A 284 13.29 -2.79 11.86
C VAL A 284 12.00 -2.72 12.66
N GLY A 285 12.06 -2.30 13.92
CA GLY A 285 10.88 -1.87 14.66
C GLY A 285 10.58 -0.42 14.32
N ARG A 286 9.31 -0.10 14.05
CA ARG A 286 8.87 1.23 13.64
C ARG A 286 7.70 1.71 14.48
N LEU A 287 7.76 2.99 14.84
CA LEU A 287 6.65 3.77 15.37
C LEU A 287 6.61 5.12 14.64
N ASP A 288 5.49 5.50 14.06
CA ASP A 288 5.29 6.80 13.41
C ASP A 288 4.12 7.53 14.04
N TYR A 289 4.31 8.81 14.33
CA TYR A 289 3.23 9.72 14.69
C TYR A 289 3.08 10.77 13.60
N GLY A 290 1.92 10.82 12.97
CA GLY A 290 1.56 11.84 11.97
C GLY A 290 0.42 12.70 12.47
N TYR A 291 0.46 14.00 12.18
CA TYR A 291 -0.59 14.95 12.54
C TYR A 291 -1.32 15.47 11.30
N SER A 292 -2.64 15.52 11.36
CA SER A 292 -3.50 16.02 10.31
C SER A 292 -4.59 16.94 10.86
N ARG A 293 -5.41 17.50 9.97
CA ARG A 293 -6.61 18.26 10.34
C ARG A 293 -7.67 17.43 11.09
N GLU A 294 -7.58 16.09 11.03
CA GLU A 294 -8.47 15.16 11.71
C GLU A 294 -7.87 14.62 13.02
N GLY A 295 -6.69 15.13 13.42
CA GLY A 295 -6.00 14.76 14.64
C GLY A 295 -4.70 14.00 14.40
N GLY A 296 -4.18 13.38 15.46
CA GLY A 296 -2.96 12.58 15.42
C GLY A 296 -3.26 11.10 15.16
N ALA A 297 -2.42 10.44 14.37
CA ALA A 297 -2.47 9.00 14.13
C ALA A 297 -1.11 8.37 14.44
N ILE A 298 -1.15 7.17 15.04
CA ILE A 298 0.04 6.37 15.36
C ILE A 298 0.02 5.11 14.50
N PHE A 299 1.16 4.80 13.89
CA PHE A 299 1.39 3.56 13.14
C PHE A 299 2.59 2.82 13.71
N ALA A 300 2.47 1.51 13.84
CA ALA A 300 3.56 0.64 14.29
C ALA A 300 3.76 -0.51 13.30
N GLY A 301 5.00 -0.92 13.10
CA GLY A 301 5.37 -1.94 12.11
C GLY A 301 6.71 -2.61 12.42
N LEU A 302 6.99 -3.71 11.69
CA LEU A 302 8.25 -4.44 11.73
C LEU A 302 9.04 -4.26 10.41
N ASP A 303 8.96 -3.07 9.85
CA ASP A 303 9.51 -2.63 8.57
C ASP A 303 9.74 -1.11 8.55
N PHE A 304 10.44 -0.60 7.54
CA PHE A 304 10.37 0.83 7.21
C PHE A 304 8.99 1.15 6.62
N PRO A 305 8.51 2.40 6.72
CA PRO A 305 7.36 2.79 5.92
C PRO A 305 7.84 2.74 4.48
N TYR A 306 7.17 1.93 3.65
CA TYR A 306 7.46 1.68 2.23
C TYR A 306 8.87 1.17 1.89
#